data_AF-A0A812UVS1-F1
#
_entry.id   AF-A0A812UVS1-F1
#
_cell.length_a   1.000
_cell.length_b   1.000
_cell.length_c   1.000
_cell.angle_alpha   90.00
_cell.angle_beta   90.00
_cell.angle_gamma   90.00
#
_symmetry.space_group_name_H-M   'P 1'
#
loop_
_entity.id
_entity.type
_entity.pdbx_description
1 polymer ?
#
loop_
_entity_poly.entity_id
_entity_poly.type
_entity_poly.pdbx_seq_one_letter_code
_entity_poly.pdbx_strand_id
1 'polypeptide(L)'
;MTQIPWELFASDVNLPEDSGTCAVGMLFLSKEADLRIDAKMKLESSLLQEGFEILGYRIVPVDATVLGERSAQTEPWMEQIFVSHPTARDAEMESLLYIARKRVEDTLSYEALYVASLSPKTIVYKGMLKSSAIVRYYKDLRDPRYKVQYALWHRRFSTNTMPRWPLAQPFRAVAKLSFSLRDPVSPKP
;
A
#
# COMPACT_ATOMS: atom_id res chain seq x y z
N MET A 1 -5.46 -4.55 5.30
CA MET A 1 -4.37 -5.47 4.92
C MET A 1 -4.99 -6.82 4.72
N THR A 2 -4.68 -7.49 3.63
CA THR A 2 -5.21 -8.81 3.30
C THR A 2 -4.10 -9.66 2.68
N GLN A 3 -4.38 -10.96 2.50
CA GLN A 3 -3.65 -11.74 1.50
C GLN A 3 -3.77 -11.09 0.11
N ILE A 4 -2.79 -11.30 -0.76
CA ILE A 4 -2.84 -10.85 -2.16
C ILE A 4 -3.92 -11.63 -2.93
N PRO A 5 -4.92 -10.94 -3.52
CA PRO A 5 -5.96 -11.59 -4.33
C PRO A 5 -5.48 -11.79 -5.77
N TRP A 6 -4.64 -12.81 -6.01
CA TRP A 6 -4.05 -13.06 -7.33
C TRP A 6 -5.07 -13.23 -8.47
N GLU A 7 -6.25 -13.82 -8.18
CA GLU A 7 -7.34 -13.98 -9.15
C GLU A 7 -7.86 -12.63 -9.69
N LEU A 8 -7.84 -11.58 -8.87
CA LEU A 8 -8.21 -10.24 -9.32
C LEU A 8 -7.18 -9.67 -10.30
N PHE A 9 -5.90 -9.90 -10.04
CA PHE A 9 -4.81 -9.27 -10.79
C PHE A 9 -4.47 -9.98 -12.10
N ALA A 10 -4.83 -11.25 -12.23
CA ALA A 10 -4.62 -12.03 -13.45
C ALA A 10 -5.30 -11.44 -14.71
N SER A 11 -6.32 -10.57 -14.56
CA SER A 11 -6.91 -9.89 -15.72
C SER A 11 -6.13 -8.66 -16.19
N ASP A 12 -5.27 -8.11 -15.34
CA ASP A 12 -4.66 -6.80 -15.56
C ASP A 12 -3.15 -6.91 -15.86
N VAL A 13 -2.50 -7.98 -15.39
CA VAL A 13 -1.07 -8.23 -15.57
C VAL A 13 -0.85 -9.69 -15.95
N ASN A 14 0.09 -9.93 -16.87
CA ASN A 14 0.51 -11.29 -17.22
C ASN A 14 1.35 -11.86 -16.08
N LEU A 15 0.70 -12.61 -15.19
CA LEU A 15 1.35 -13.22 -14.03
C LEU A 15 1.95 -14.58 -14.44
N PRO A 16 3.16 -14.92 -13.96
CA PRO A 16 3.70 -16.27 -14.01
C PRO A 16 2.73 -17.31 -13.43
N GLU A 17 2.81 -18.55 -13.91
CA GLU A 17 1.98 -19.65 -13.40
C GLU A 17 2.19 -19.88 -11.89
N ASP A 18 3.43 -19.75 -11.42
CA ASP A 18 3.76 -19.82 -10.00
C ASP A 18 3.70 -18.43 -9.34
N SER A 19 2.55 -18.13 -8.72
CA SER A 19 2.35 -16.92 -7.92
C SER A 19 3.30 -16.81 -6.71
N GLY A 20 3.94 -17.90 -6.27
CA GLY A 20 4.95 -17.89 -5.20
C GLY A 20 6.25 -17.19 -5.60
N THR A 21 6.43 -16.92 -6.90
CA THR A 21 7.55 -16.15 -7.44
C THR A 21 7.27 -14.66 -7.53
N CYS A 22 6.05 -14.23 -7.21
CA CYS A 22 5.55 -12.89 -7.51
C CYS A 22 5.33 -12.08 -6.24
N ALA A 23 5.48 -10.77 -6.37
CA ALA A 23 5.14 -9.80 -5.34
C ALA A 23 4.41 -8.60 -5.90
N VAL A 24 3.61 -7.96 -5.04
CA VAL A 24 2.86 -6.75 -5.38
C VAL A 24 3.24 -5.62 -4.43
N GLY A 25 3.58 -4.48 -5.03
CA GLY A 25 3.76 -3.22 -4.32
C GLY A 25 2.54 -2.33 -4.48
N MET A 26 1.99 -1.79 -3.39
CA MET A 26 1.03 -0.69 -3.42
C MET A 26 1.79 0.62 -3.26
N LEU A 27 1.79 1.45 -4.29
CA LEU A 27 2.56 2.69 -4.38
C LEU A 27 1.63 3.90 -4.32
N PHE A 28 1.96 4.84 -3.43
CA PHE A 28 1.37 6.18 -3.40
C PHE A 28 2.41 7.12 -4.00
N LEU A 29 2.10 7.66 -5.16
CA LEU A 29 2.98 8.50 -5.96
C LEU A 29 2.47 9.95 -5.97
N SER A 30 3.37 10.87 -6.29
CA SER A 30 2.97 12.26 -6.59
C SER A 30 1.99 12.33 -7.76
N LYS A 31 1.09 13.32 -7.74
CA LYS A 31 0.22 13.64 -8.88
C LYS A 31 0.99 14.28 -10.03
N GLU A 32 2.13 14.89 -9.75
CA GLU A 32 3.00 15.49 -10.74
C GLU A 32 3.70 14.40 -11.56
N ALA A 33 3.54 14.44 -12.88
CA ALA A 33 3.97 13.38 -13.78
C ALA A 33 5.49 13.14 -13.72
N ASP A 34 6.29 14.21 -13.68
CA ASP A 34 7.75 14.11 -13.69
C ASP A 34 8.28 13.49 -12.39
N LEU A 35 7.77 13.94 -11.24
CA LEU A 35 8.11 13.34 -9.93
C LEU A 35 7.68 11.88 -9.85
N ARG A 36 6.52 11.54 -10.43
CA ARG A 36 6.03 10.16 -10.49
C ARG A 36 6.93 9.28 -11.36
N ILE A 37 7.37 9.77 -12.52
CA ILE A 37 8.26 9.03 -13.42
C ILE A 37 9.62 8.80 -12.74
N ASP A 38 10.23 9.84 -12.16
CA ASP A 38 11.50 9.72 -11.43
C ASP A 38 11.40 8.72 -10.27
N ALA A 39 10.31 8.80 -9.49
CA ALA A 39 10.06 7.88 -8.39
C ALA A 39 9.96 6.41 -8.84
N LYS A 40 9.23 6.17 -9.94
CA LYS A 40 9.09 4.83 -10.53
C LYS A 40 10.42 4.32 -11.05
N MET A 41 11.19 5.13 -11.77
CA MET A 41 12.50 4.76 -12.30
C MET A 41 13.48 4.38 -11.18
N LYS A 42 13.51 5.14 -10.07
CA LYS A 42 14.36 4.82 -8.92
C LYS A 42 13.94 3.52 -8.24
N LEU A 43 12.63 3.29 -8.10
CA LEU A 43 12.10 2.04 -7.55
C LEU A 43 12.44 0.84 -8.43
N GLU A 44 12.20 0.94 -9.74
CA GLU A 44 12.53 -0.10 -10.72
C GLU A 44 14.03 -0.41 -10.72
N SER A 45 14.88 0.63 -10.75
CA SER A 45 16.33 0.47 -10.69
C SER A 45 16.76 -0.26 -9.41
N SER A 46 16.16 0.10 -8.27
CA SER A 46 16.46 -0.60 -7.01
C SER A 46 15.98 -2.04 -6.99
N LEU A 47 14.86 -2.36 -7.64
CA LEU A 47 14.35 -3.73 -7.74
C LEU A 47 15.20 -4.58 -8.67
N LEU A 48 15.60 -4.03 -9.83
CA LEU A 48 16.49 -4.68 -10.79
C LEU A 48 17.86 -5.00 -10.16
N GLN A 49 18.38 -4.11 -9.31
CA GLN A 49 19.63 -4.34 -8.56
C GLN A 49 19.54 -5.53 -7.60
N GLU A 50 18.36 -5.82 -7.05
CA GLU A 50 18.12 -7.00 -6.21
C GLU A 50 17.70 -8.23 -7.02
N GLY A 51 17.74 -8.18 -8.36
CA GLY A 51 17.46 -9.32 -9.24
C GLY A 51 15.98 -9.54 -9.56
N PHE A 52 15.10 -8.59 -9.25
CA PHE A 52 13.69 -8.68 -9.62
C PHE A 52 13.45 -8.32 -11.09
N GLU A 53 12.48 -8.99 -11.70
CA GLU A 53 11.91 -8.63 -12.99
C GLU A 53 10.60 -7.85 -12.78
N ILE A 54 10.39 -6.80 -13.57
CA ILE A 54 9.18 -5.99 -13.50
C ILE A 54 8.14 -6.58 -14.46
N LEU A 55 7.05 -7.11 -13.90
CA LEU A 55 5.94 -7.69 -14.68
C LEU A 55 5.01 -6.61 -15.23
N GLY A 56 4.89 -5.49 -14.53
CA GLY A 56 4.12 -4.34 -15.00
C GLY A 56 3.54 -3.48 -13.88
N TYR A 57 2.75 -2.49 -14.30
CA TYR A 57 2.03 -1.59 -13.42
C TYR A 57 0.53 -1.66 -13.67
N ARG A 58 -0.22 -1.48 -12.60
CA ARG A 58 -1.67 -1.39 -12.61
C ARG A 58 -2.11 -0.14 -11.88
N ILE A 59 -2.86 0.73 -12.55
CA ILE A 59 -3.50 1.87 -11.89
C ILE A 59 -4.61 1.33 -10.98
N VAL A 60 -4.62 1.74 -9.70
CA VAL A 60 -5.61 1.24 -8.75
C VAL A 60 -6.97 1.88 -9.05
N PRO A 61 -8.02 1.09 -9.33
CA PRO A 61 -9.31 1.64 -9.68
C PRO A 61 -10.00 2.20 -8.43
N VAL A 62 -10.06 3.54 -8.33
CA VAL A 62 -10.67 4.26 -7.21
C VAL A 62 -11.90 5.06 -7.63
N ASP A 63 -12.73 5.41 -6.66
CA ASP A 63 -13.88 6.31 -6.78
C ASP A 63 -13.66 7.54 -5.89
N ALA A 64 -13.01 8.56 -6.44
CA ALA A 64 -12.67 9.80 -5.73
C ALA A 64 -13.91 10.62 -5.30
N THR A 65 -15.10 10.35 -5.87
CA THR A 65 -16.34 11.06 -5.50
C THR A 65 -16.77 10.82 -4.05
N VAL A 66 -16.22 9.77 -3.43
CA VAL A 66 -16.48 9.38 -2.05
C VAL A 66 -15.65 10.20 -1.05
N LEU A 67 -14.57 10.85 -1.51
CA LEU A 67 -13.66 11.59 -0.66
C LEU A 67 -14.27 12.92 -0.21
N GLY A 68 -14.03 13.29 1.04
CA GLY A 68 -14.25 14.67 1.49
C GLY A 68 -13.23 15.61 0.86
N GLU A 69 -13.57 16.89 0.73
CA GLU A 69 -12.77 17.91 0.04
C GLU A 69 -11.28 17.92 0.46
N ARG A 70 -11.00 17.90 1.76
CA ARG A 70 -9.62 17.86 2.29
C ARG A 70 -8.85 16.57 1.93
N SER A 71 -9.55 15.44 1.86
CA SER A 71 -8.95 14.16 1.50
C SER A 71 -8.64 14.07 0.02
N ALA A 72 -9.51 14.63 -0.83
CA ALA A 72 -9.33 14.70 -2.28
C ALA A 72 -8.12 15.58 -2.68
N GLN A 73 -7.89 16.68 -1.94
CA GLN A 73 -6.74 17.56 -2.17
C GLN A 73 -5.40 16.83 -1.96
N THR A 74 -5.34 15.92 -0.98
CA THR A 74 -4.11 15.21 -0.60
C THR A 74 -4.03 13.79 -1.16
N GLU A 75 -5.01 13.36 -1.95
CA GLU A 75 -5.08 12.04 -2.58
C GLU A 75 -3.83 11.76 -3.42
N PRO A 76 -3.06 10.69 -3.20
CA PRO A 76 -1.93 10.36 -4.04
C PRO A 76 -2.39 9.73 -5.36
N TRP A 77 -1.52 9.75 -6.36
CA TRP A 77 -1.68 8.87 -7.52
C TRP A 77 -1.34 7.44 -7.10
N MET A 78 -2.27 6.51 -7.22
CA MET A 78 -2.08 5.14 -6.73
C MET A 78 -1.87 4.15 -7.87
N GLU A 79 -0.74 3.46 -7.80
CA GLU A 79 -0.40 2.37 -8.71
C GLU A 79 0.05 1.15 -7.92
N GLN A 80 -0.17 -0.02 -8.49
CA GLN A 80 0.43 -1.26 -8.06
C GLN A 80 1.55 -1.64 -9.01
N ILE A 81 2.70 -2.04 -8.45
CA ILE A 81 3.81 -2.63 -9.21
C ILE A 81 3.82 -4.14 -8.97
N PHE A 82 4.00 -4.90 -10.04
CA PHE A 82 4.10 -6.35 -10.02
C PHE A 82 5.51 -6.74 -10.38
N VAL A 83 6.11 -7.60 -9.56
CA VAL A 83 7.48 -8.08 -9.77
C VAL A 83 7.56 -9.58 -9.57
N SER A 84 8.49 -10.21 -10.27
CA SER A 84 8.87 -11.60 -10.07
C SER A 84 10.35 -11.70 -9.71
N HIS A 85 10.74 -12.79 -9.06
CA HIS A 85 12.15 -13.12 -8.87
C HIS A 85 12.40 -14.54 -9.36
N PRO A 86 13.48 -14.80 -10.12
CA PRO A 86 13.73 -16.12 -10.69
C PRO A 86 13.88 -17.21 -9.60
N THR A 87 14.67 -16.92 -8.56
CA THR A 87 15.04 -17.92 -7.53
C THR A 87 14.47 -17.66 -6.13
N ALA A 88 14.49 -16.42 -5.65
CA ALA A 88 14.07 -16.07 -4.30
C ALA A 88 12.58 -16.38 -4.03
N ARG A 89 12.32 -16.95 -2.85
CA ARG A 89 10.96 -17.29 -2.37
C ARG A 89 10.77 -16.85 -0.92
N ASP A 90 9.50 -16.77 -0.50
CA ASP A 90 9.11 -16.56 0.89
C ASP A 90 9.89 -15.46 1.62
N ALA A 91 10.67 -15.82 2.64
CA ALA A 91 11.38 -14.90 3.52
C ALA A 91 12.57 -14.22 2.83
N GLU A 92 13.20 -14.91 1.88
CA GLU A 92 14.28 -14.33 1.07
C GLU A 92 13.71 -13.22 0.18
N MET A 93 12.60 -13.50 -0.49
CA MET A 93 11.90 -12.50 -1.31
C MET A 93 11.46 -11.30 -0.48
N GLU A 94 10.85 -11.49 0.69
CA GLU A 94 10.49 -10.39 1.60
C GLU A 94 11.72 -9.55 2.01
N SER A 95 12.87 -10.19 2.24
CA SER A 95 14.11 -9.52 2.61
C SER A 95 14.67 -8.67 1.47
N LEU A 96 14.71 -9.21 0.25
CA LEU A 96 15.18 -8.47 -0.93
C LEU A 96 14.25 -7.29 -1.27
N LEU A 97 12.93 -7.48 -1.20
CA LEU A 97 11.96 -6.40 -1.37
C LEU A 97 12.11 -5.32 -0.30
N TYR A 98 12.40 -5.71 0.94
CA TYR A 98 12.68 -4.77 2.02
C TYR A 98 13.93 -3.92 1.72
N ILE A 99 15.01 -4.53 1.25
CA ILE A 99 16.25 -3.84 0.87
C ILE A 99 15.98 -2.85 -0.26
N ALA A 100 15.34 -3.29 -1.34
CA ALA A 100 15.01 -2.44 -2.48
C ALA A 100 14.15 -1.23 -2.06
N ARG A 101 13.11 -1.49 -1.26
CA ARG A 101 12.24 -0.43 -0.75
C ARG A 101 13.01 0.56 0.12
N LYS A 102 13.86 0.07 1.03
CA LYS A 102 14.59 0.91 1.97
C LYS A 102 15.57 1.84 1.25
N ARG A 103 16.25 1.35 0.21
CA ARG A 103 17.14 2.15 -0.65
C ARG A 103 16.41 3.33 -1.29
N VAL A 104 15.17 3.13 -1.74
CA VAL A 104 14.37 4.18 -2.39
C VAL A 104 13.80 5.14 -1.35
N GLU A 105 13.36 4.64 -0.19
CA GLU A 105 12.89 5.48 0.93
C GLU A 105 13.96 6.43 1.47
N ASP A 106 15.24 6.07 1.37
CA ASP A 106 16.35 6.92 1.81
C ASP A 106 16.73 7.99 0.79
N THR A 107 16.28 7.86 -0.47
CA THR A 107 16.62 8.78 -1.57
C THR A 107 15.47 9.68 -2.01
N LEU A 108 14.22 9.27 -1.77
CA LEU A 108 13.02 9.99 -2.15
C LEU A 108 12.28 10.54 -0.94
N SER A 109 11.65 11.70 -1.12
CA SER A 109 10.70 12.21 -0.13
C SER A 109 9.42 11.37 -0.12
N TYR A 110 8.72 11.39 1.02
CA TYR A 110 7.45 10.65 1.15
C TYR A 110 6.33 11.23 0.28
N GLU A 111 6.46 12.49 -0.15
CA GLU A 111 5.56 13.13 -1.11
C GLU A 111 5.77 12.62 -2.54
N ALA A 112 7.02 12.27 -2.89
CA ALA A 112 7.34 11.71 -4.20
C ALA A 112 6.91 10.24 -4.29
N LEU A 113 7.27 9.44 -3.28
CA LEU A 113 6.91 8.04 -3.20
C LEU A 113 6.67 7.60 -1.75
N TYR A 114 5.54 6.91 -1.55
CA TYR A 114 5.29 6.15 -0.35
C TYR A 114 4.80 4.75 -0.69
N VAL A 115 5.54 3.72 -0.27
CA VAL A 115 5.23 2.32 -0.55
C VAL A 115 4.28 1.77 0.54
N ALA A 116 2.97 1.76 0.35
CA ALA A 116 2.04 1.30 1.37
C ALA A 116 2.25 -0.18 1.76
N SER A 117 2.56 -1.03 0.78
CA SER A 117 2.99 -2.42 0.97
C SER A 117 3.88 -2.82 -0.21
N LEU A 118 4.79 -3.77 -0.01
CA LEU A 118 5.56 -4.44 -1.06
C LEU A 118 5.92 -5.82 -0.51
N SER A 119 5.22 -6.85 -0.96
CA SER A 119 5.30 -8.20 -0.38
C SER A 119 4.75 -9.23 -1.38
N PRO A 120 5.21 -10.50 -1.34
CA PRO A 120 4.61 -11.65 -2.01
C PRO A 120 3.33 -12.18 -1.35
N LYS A 121 3.04 -11.76 -0.11
CA LYS A 121 1.98 -12.38 0.70
C LYS A 121 0.82 -11.44 0.99
N THR A 122 1.13 -10.16 1.23
CA THR A 122 0.15 -9.21 1.74
C THR A 122 0.06 -7.94 0.91
N ILE A 123 -1.15 -7.36 0.87
CA ILE A 123 -1.39 -6.05 0.27
C ILE A 123 -2.18 -5.15 1.22
N VAL A 124 -1.86 -3.86 1.21
CA VAL A 124 -2.49 -2.86 2.08
C VAL A 124 -3.29 -1.85 1.27
N TYR A 125 -4.61 -1.97 1.34
CA TYR A 125 -5.54 -0.91 0.95
C TYR A 125 -5.80 0.01 2.15
N LYS A 126 -5.43 1.28 2.04
CA LYS A 126 -5.58 2.27 3.11
C LYS A 126 -5.72 3.68 2.55
N GLY A 127 -6.44 4.55 3.26
CA GLY A 127 -6.57 5.94 2.82
C GLY A 127 -7.14 6.85 3.89
N MET A 128 -7.20 8.13 3.56
CA MET A 128 -7.70 9.19 4.42
C MET A 128 -9.20 9.38 4.26
N LEU A 129 -9.97 8.40 4.73
CA LEU A 129 -11.42 8.38 4.56
C LEU A 129 -12.09 7.70 5.76
N LYS A 130 -13.40 7.91 5.89
CA LYS A 130 -14.21 7.22 6.91
C LYS A 130 -14.13 5.71 6.68
N SER A 131 -14.05 4.91 7.73
CA SER A 131 -13.94 3.44 7.56
C SER A 131 -15.07 2.84 6.73
N SER A 132 -16.29 3.37 6.82
CA SER A 132 -17.43 2.95 6.00
C SER A 132 -17.28 3.25 4.50
N ALA A 133 -16.39 4.16 4.13
CA ALA A 133 -16.17 4.58 2.75
C ALA A 133 -15.10 3.77 2.02
N ILE A 134 -14.30 2.93 2.71
CA ILE A 134 -13.13 2.27 2.09
C ILE A 134 -13.50 1.28 0.99
N VAL A 135 -14.55 0.51 1.22
CA VAL A 135 -15.07 -0.46 0.25
C VAL A 135 -15.67 0.27 -0.96
N ARG A 136 -16.26 1.44 -0.77
CA ARG A 136 -16.79 2.24 -1.88
C ARG A 136 -15.67 2.91 -2.66
N TYR A 137 -14.66 3.43 -1.96
CA TYR A 137 -13.52 4.13 -2.56
C TYR A 137 -12.66 3.21 -3.42
N TYR A 138 -12.23 2.04 -2.91
CA TYR A 138 -11.47 1.07 -3.71
C TYR A 138 -12.41 0.12 -4.44
N LYS A 139 -12.48 0.22 -5.77
CA LYS A 139 -13.36 -0.63 -6.59
C LYS A 139 -12.96 -2.11 -6.49
N ASP A 140 -11.67 -2.39 -6.34
CA ASP A 140 -11.13 -3.74 -6.11
C ASP A 140 -11.83 -4.47 -4.95
N LEU A 141 -12.13 -3.77 -3.85
CA LEU A 141 -12.73 -4.39 -2.65
C LEU A 141 -14.19 -4.80 -2.85
N ARG A 142 -14.80 -4.43 -3.99
CA ARG A 142 -16.17 -4.82 -4.37
C ARG A 142 -16.17 -5.84 -5.51
N ASP A 143 -15.01 -6.14 -6.09
CA ASP A 143 -14.90 -7.12 -7.16
C ASP A 143 -15.10 -8.54 -6.60
N PRO A 144 -15.98 -9.37 -7.17
CA PRO A 144 -16.17 -10.76 -6.73
C PRO A 144 -14.90 -11.63 -6.77
N ARG A 145 -13.89 -11.24 -7.57
CA ARG A 145 -12.59 -11.91 -7.66
C ARG A 145 -11.65 -11.54 -6.51
N TYR A 146 -11.99 -10.53 -5.70
CA TYR A 146 -11.26 -10.20 -4.48
C TYR A 146 -11.56 -11.24 -3.40
N LYS A 147 -10.90 -12.39 -3.49
CA LYS A 147 -11.02 -13.50 -2.53
C LYS A 147 -9.72 -13.61 -1.73
N VAL A 148 -9.84 -13.58 -0.41
CA VAL A 148 -8.71 -13.62 0.52
C VAL A 148 -9.05 -14.53 1.69
N GLN A 149 -8.06 -15.26 2.22
CA GLN A 149 -8.28 -16.14 3.38
C GLN A 149 -8.33 -15.38 4.70
N TYR A 150 -7.64 -14.24 4.78
CA TYR A 150 -7.59 -13.40 5.97
C TYR A 150 -7.56 -11.91 5.61
N ALA A 151 -8.11 -11.11 6.52
CA ALA A 151 -8.13 -9.66 6.43
C ALA A 151 -7.93 -9.04 7.82
N LEU A 152 -7.03 -8.06 7.90
CA LEU A 152 -6.81 -7.20 9.05
C LEU A 152 -7.23 -5.77 8.69
N TRP A 153 -8.14 -5.21 9.49
CA TRP A 153 -8.61 -3.83 9.34
C TRP A 153 -8.24 -3.00 10.57
N HIS A 154 -8.07 -1.69 10.37
CA HIS A 154 -7.76 -0.76 11.45
C HIS A 154 -8.37 0.61 11.16
N ARG A 155 -8.79 1.30 12.23
CA ARG A 155 -9.27 2.69 12.16
C ARG A 155 -8.46 3.53 13.15
N ARG A 156 -7.82 4.58 12.64
CA ARG A 156 -7.15 5.58 13.48
C ARG A 156 -8.09 6.77 13.72
N PHE A 157 -8.24 7.19 14.97
CA PHE A 157 -8.68 8.54 15.31
C PHE A 157 -7.42 9.42 15.41
N SER A 158 -7.33 10.45 14.58
CA SER A 158 -6.21 11.40 14.58
C SER A 158 -6.68 12.71 15.21
N THR A 159 -5.94 13.24 16.18
CA THR A 159 -6.13 14.60 16.70
C THR A 159 -5.47 15.68 15.83
N ASN A 160 -4.76 15.28 14.75
CA ASN A 160 -4.18 16.19 13.78
C ASN A 160 -5.19 16.55 12.68
N THR A 161 -5.32 17.85 12.41
CA THR A 161 -6.24 18.45 11.42
C THR A 161 -5.72 18.44 9.99
N MET A 162 -4.43 18.13 9.76
CA MET A 162 -3.82 18.11 8.43
C MET A 162 -3.68 16.67 7.89
N PRO A 163 -4.37 16.31 6.78
CA PRO A 163 -4.40 14.96 6.26
C PRO A 163 -3.07 14.59 5.56
N ARG A 164 -2.45 13.47 5.96
CA ARG A 164 -1.34 12.82 5.22
C ARG A 164 -1.64 11.34 4.99
N TRP A 165 -1.82 10.94 3.73
CA TRP A 165 -2.11 9.56 3.31
C TRP A 165 -1.09 8.51 3.78
N PRO A 166 0.23 8.79 3.80
CA PRO A 166 1.23 7.86 4.34
C PRO A 166 0.98 7.43 5.79
N LEU A 167 0.36 8.30 6.61
CA LEU A 167 0.15 8.09 8.04
C LEU A 167 -1.11 7.25 8.37
N ALA A 168 -1.90 6.88 7.37
CA ALA A 168 -3.00 5.92 7.54
C ALA A 168 -2.42 4.54 7.90
N GLN A 169 -3.08 3.85 8.82
CA GLN A 169 -2.76 2.48 9.25
C GLN A 169 -3.70 1.47 8.58
N PRO A 170 -3.35 0.17 8.51
CA PRO A 170 -2.23 -0.52 9.15
C PRO A 170 -0.85 -0.21 8.54
N PHE A 171 0.21 -0.33 9.36
CA PHE A 171 1.58 -0.40 8.86
C PHE A 171 1.92 -1.83 8.43
N ARG A 172 3.06 -1.98 7.77
CA ARG A 172 3.46 -3.20 7.04
C ARG A 172 3.55 -4.47 7.90
N ALA A 173 3.85 -4.33 9.20
CA ALA A 173 3.94 -5.45 10.14
C ALA A 173 3.16 -5.24 11.46
N VAL A 174 2.55 -4.06 11.65
CA VAL A 174 1.96 -3.66 12.94
C VAL A 174 0.73 -2.79 12.72
N ALA A 175 -0.35 -3.08 13.43
CA ALA A 175 -1.42 -2.12 13.71
C ALA A 175 -1.35 -1.79 15.20
N LYS A 176 -1.18 -0.50 15.55
CA LYS A 176 -1.07 -0.08 16.95
C LYS A 176 -2.38 0.55 17.39
N LEU A 177 -3.11 -0.15 18.25
CA LEU A 177 -4.23 0.42 19.00
C LEU A 177 -3.66 1.24 20.17
N SER A 178 -3.72 2.57 20.07
CA SER A 178 -3.46 3.44 21.22
C SER A 178 -4.78 3.69 21.96
N PHE A 179 -4.98 3.01 23.09
CA PHE A 179 -5.98 3.45 24.07
C PHE A 179 -5.36 4.59 24.89
N SER A 180 -5.98 5.76 24.88
CA SER A 180 -5.79 6.72 25.96
C SER A 180 -6.63 6.21 27.11
N LEU A 181 -5.98 5.59 28.11
CA LEU A 181 -6.60 5.41 29.41
C LEU A 181 -6.89 6.83 29.93
N ARG A 182 -8.18 7.17 30.05
CA ARG A 182 -8.56 8.32 30.88
C ARG A 182 -8.23 7.93 32.31
N ASP A 183 -7.41 8.73 32.97
CA ASP A 183 -7.14 8.57 34.39
C ASP A 183 -8.47 8.51 35.17
N PRO A 184 -8.60 7.61 36.16
CA PRO A 184 -9.76 7.62 37.04
C PRO A 184 -9.80 8.95 37.77
N VAL A 185 -10.93 9.65 37.63
CA VAL A 185 -11.23 10.89 38.36
C VAL A 185 -11.04 10.63 39.85
N SER A 186 -10.12 11.35 40.48
CA SER A 186 -9.97 11.34 41.93
C SER A 186 -11.25 11.86 42.58
N PRO A 187 -11.78 11.20 43.63
CA PRO A 187 -12.87 11.77 44.39
C PRO A 187 -12.35 13.02 45.11
N LYS A 188 -12.96 14.17 44.83
CA LYS A 188 -12.70 15.39 45.59
C LYS A 188 -13.17 15.20 47.04
N PRO A 189 -12.43 15.71 48.04
CA PRO A 189 -12.88 15.76 49.43
C PRO A 189 -14.04 16.73 49.63
#